data_AF-A0A525VWS7-F1
#
_entry.id   AF-A0A525VWS7-F1
#
_cell.length_a   1.000
_cell.length_b   1.000
_cell.length_c   1.000
_cell.angle_alpha   90.00
_cell.angle_beta   90.00
_cell.angle_gamma   90.00
#
_symmetry.space_group_name_H-M   'P 1'
#
loop_
_entity.id
_entity.type
_entity.pdbx_description
1 polymer ?
#
loop_
_entity_poly.entity_id
_entity_poly.type
_entity_poly.pdbx_seq_one_letter_code
_entity_poly.pdbx_strand_id
1 'polypeptide(L)'
;MKYKRFEDLPVWQAAIELAMKTYAFTSHDAFRRHAGLRDQLERATLSISNNIAEGFERGSTNELLAFLYIARGSAGEVRSMHCLLERVSEFSPLQSEICDLKSRAEQASRQLYGWIEQLKNGDITGQRHLNDNTRARTAVKQDQDAFLQELDRIRQSGKDASDI
;
A
#
# COMPACT_ATOMS: atom_id res chain seq x y z
N MET A 1 1.65 -12.78 -9.37
CA MET A 1 2.42 -11.60 -8.89
C MET A 1 3.78 -11.61 -9.58
N LYS A 2 4.31 -10.46 -10.00
CA LYS A 2 5.63 -10.37 -10.68
C LYS A 2 6.80 -10.77 -9.78
N TYR A 3 6.65 -10.54 -8.47
CA TYR A 3 7.66 -10.80 -7.44
C TYR A 3 7.33 -12.10 -6.72
N LYS A 4 8.36 -12.90 -6.40
CA LYS A 4 8.21 -14.17 -5.66
C LYS A 4 8.56 -14.03 -4.18
N ARG A 5 9.29 -12.98 -3.84
CA ARG A 5 9.78 -12.65 -2.51
C ARG A 5 9.46 -11.20 -2.19
N PHE A 6 9.21 -10.89 -0.92
CA PHE A 6 8.96 -9.50 -0.53
C PHE A 6 10.22 -8.65 -0.73
N GLU A 7 11.41 -9.24 -0.64
CA GLU A 7 12.69 -8.55 -0.83
C GLU A 7 12.89 -8.05 -2.27
N ASP A 8 12.15 -8.61 -3.23
CA ASP A 8 12.17 -8.16 -4.62
C ASP A 8 11.25 -6.93 -4.84
N LEU A 9 10.41 -6.57 -3.87
CA LEU A 9 9.48 -5.45 -3.98
C LEU A 9 10.24 -4.12 -3.90
N PRO A 10 10.13 -3.23 -4.92
CA PRO A 10 10.80 -1.93 -4.88
C PRO A 10 10.42 -1.09 -3.66
N VAL A 11 9.15 -1.15 -3.25
CA VAL A 11 8.66 -0.41 -2.08
C VAL A 11 9.20 -0.97 -0.76
N TRP A 12 9.46 -2.28 -0.68
CA TRP A 12 10.11 -2.88 0.49
C TRP A 12 11.58 -2.46 0.57
N GLN A 13 12.29 -2.50 -0.56
CA GLN A 13 13.69 -2.07 -0.65
C GLN A 13 13.85 -0.60 -0.24
N ALA A 14 12.97 0.27 -0.72
CA ALA A 14 12.95 1.67 -0.31
C ALA A 14 12.64 1.84 1.20
N ALA A 15 11.72 1.04 1.74
CA ALA A 15 11.37 1.08 3.16
C ALA A 15 12.50 0.61 4.07
N ILE A 16 13.21 -0.46 3.72
CA ILE A 16 14.33 -0.96 4.53
C ILE A 16 15.56 -0.03 4.43
N GLU A 17 15.81 0.59 3.27
CA GLU A 17 16.84 1.63 3.14
C GLU A 17 16.50 2.85 4.00
N LEU A 18 15.24 3.28 4.02
CA LEU A 18 14.77 4.35 4.90
C LEU A 18 14.97 4.00 6.38
N ALA A 19 14.71 2.75 6.78
CA ALA A 19 14.98 2.27 8.13
C ALA A 19 16.48 2.37 8.46
N MET A 20 17.36 1.83 7.62
CA MET A 20 18.81 1.94 7.82
C MET A 20 19.29 3.39 7.99
N LYS A 21 18.81 4.30 7.13
CA LYS A 21 19.13 5.73 7.22
C LYS A 21 18.57 6.38 8.48
N THR A 22 17.39 5.97 8.93
CA THR A 22 16.80 6.45 10.18
C THR A 22 17.66 6.04 11.38
N TYR A 23 18.13 4.79 11.43
CA TYR A 23 19.01 4.32 12.52
C TYR A 23 20.35 5.07 12.54
N ALA A 24 20.90 5.41 11.37
CA ALA A 24 22.08 6.24 11.28
C ALA A 24 21.79 7.67 11.78
N PHE A 25 20.68 8.26 11.36
CA PHE A 25 20.25 9.60 11.78
C PHE A 25 19.96 9.69 13.29
N THR A 26 19.35 8.67 13.88
CA THR A 26 19.07 8.63 15.31
C THR A 26 20.28 8.35 16.19
N SER A 27 21.44 8.04 15.59
CA SER A 27 22.71 7.91 16.30
C SER A 27 23.36 9.26 16.63
N HIS A 28 22.88 10.35 16.02
CA HIS A 28 23.37 11.70 16.32
C HIS A 28 23.16 12.10 17.78
N ASP A 29 24.08 12.91 18.31
CA ASP A 29 24.08 13.32 19.72
C ASP A 29 22.81 14.07 20.13
N ALA A 30 22.13 14.72 19.19
CA ALA A 30 20.83 15.35 19.40
C ALA A 30 19.79 14.38 19.98
N PHE A 31 19.87 13.08 19.68
CA PHE A 31 18.95 12.07 20.19
C PHE A 31 19.29 11.53 21.57
N ARG A 32 20.49 11.81 22.13
CA ARG A 32 20.92 11.25 23.44
C ARG A 32 19.96 11.57 24.58
N ARG A 33 19.32 12.73 24.55
CA ARG A 33 18.33 13.17 25.57
C ARG A 33 16.89 12.81 25.22
N HIS A 34 16.66 12.24 24.04
CA HIS A 34 15.32 11.99 23.48
C HIS A 34 15.15 10.50 23.13
N ALA A 35 15.53 9.61 24.04
CA ALA A 35 15.45 8.16 23.82
C ALA A 35 14.03 7.69 23.41
N GLY A 36 12.98 8.25 24.03
CA GLY A 36 11.61 7.92 23.64
C GLY A 36 11.24 8.38 22.22
N LEU A 37 11.74 9.53 21.77
CA LEU A 37 11.51 10.03 20.42
C LEU A 37 12.28 9.21 19.39
N ARG A 38 13.54 8.87 19.70
CA ARG A 38 14.36 7.95 18.91
C ARG A 38 13.64 6.63 18.71
N ASP A 39 13.25 5.97 19.81
CA ASP A 39 12.68 4.63 19.77
C ASP A 39 11.35 4.63 18.99
N GLN A 40 10.53 5.68 19.13
CA GLN A 40 9.30 5.83 18.33
C GLN A 40 9.62 5.98 16.84
N LEU A 41 10.61 6.79 16.48
CA LEU A 41 10.97 7.03 15.08
C LEU A 41 11.53 5.77 14.43
N GLU A 42 12.44 5.07 15.12
CA GLU A 42 13.02 3.81 14.65
C GLU A 42 11.95 2.72 14.46
N ARG A 43 11.03 2.59 15.43
CA ARG A 43 9.92 1.63 15.34
C ARG A 43 8.96 1.96 14.22
N ALA A 44 8.54 3.22 14.10
CA ALA A 44 7.64 3.67 13.04
C ALA A 44 8.27 3.43 11.66
N THR A 45 9.55 3.76 11.47
CA THR A 45 10.21 3.52 10.19
C THR A 45 10.37 2.02 9.90
N LEU A 46 10.85 1.22 10.83
CA LEU A 46 11.04 -0.22 10.63
C LEU A 46 9.71 -0.94 10.33
N SER A 47 8.62 -0.49 10.99
CA SER A 47 7.26 -0.99 10.80
C SER A 47 6.81 -0.97 9.33
N ILE A 48 7.27 0.00 8.52
CA ILE A 48 6.92 0.09 7.09
C ILE A 48 7.37 -1.19 6.37
N SER A 49 8.65 -1.54 6.49
CA SER A 49 9.22 -2.74 5.84
C SER A 49 8.66 -4.05 6.42
N ASN A 50 8.46 -4.10 7.74
CA ASN A 50 7.94 -5.30 8.41
C ASN A 50 6.50 -5.60 7.98
N ASN A 51 5.62 -4.59 7.93
CA ASN A 51 4.25 -4.79 7.48
C ASN A 51 4.17 -5.18 6.01
N ILE A 52 5.04 -4.64 5.14
CA ILE A 52 5.11 -5.09 3.74
C ILE A 52 5.45 -6.57 3.66
N ALA A 53 6.48 -7.02 4.38
CA ALA A 53 6.90 -8.41 4.41
C ALA A 53 5.80 -9.33 4.98
N GLU A 54 5.22 -8.95 6.12
CA GLU A 54 4.16 -9.73 6.76
C GLU A 54 2.91 -9.84 5.89
N GLY A 55 2.47 -8.75 5.26
CA GLY A 55 1.35 -8.77 4.33
C GLY A 55 1.61 -9.66 3.11
N PHE A 56 2.84 -9.65 2.60
CA PHE A 56 3.23 -10.45 1.43
C PHE A 56 3.19 -11.96 1.74
N GLU A 57 3.63 -12.37 2.93
CA GLU A 57 3.69 -13.79 3.35
C GLU A 57 2.32 -14.38 3.74
N ARG A 58 1.32 -13.54 4.10
CA ARG A 58 0.01 -14.01 4.58
C ARG A 58 -0.91 -14.56 3.47
N GLY A 59 -0.59 -14.35 2.20
CA GLY A 59 -1.12 -15.14 1.08
C GLY A 59 -2.49 -14.72 0.51
N SER A 60 -3.30 -13.92 1.21
CA SER A 60 -4.54 -13.35 0.64
C SER A 60 -4.39 -11.86 0.28
N THR A 61 -5.10 -11.41 -0.77
CA THR A 61 -5.07 -9.99 -1.19
C THR A 61 -5.61 -9.06 -0.11
N ASN A 62 -6.67 -9.46 0.60
CA ASN A 62 -7.29 -8.62 1.63
C ASN A 62 -6.36 -8.42 2.84
N GLU A 63 -5.67 -9.48 3.28
CA GLU A 63 -4.67 -9.34 4.35
C GLU A 63 -3.51 -8.49 3.87
N LEU A 64 -2.96 -8.76 2.68
CA LEU A 64 -1.91 -7.92 2.10
C LEU A 64 -2.32 -6.44 2.10
N LEU A 65 -3.51 -6.11 1.61
CA LEU A 65 -4.03 -4.73 1.61
C LEU A 65 -4.07 -4.12 3.02
N ALA A 66 -4.57 -4.86 4.02
CA ALA A 66 -4.62 -4.38 5.40
C ALA A 66 -3.22 -4.01 5.92
N PHE A 67 -2.24 -4.88 5.71
CA PHE A 67 -0.85 -4.65 6.09
C PHE A 67 -0.20 -3.49 5.31
N LEU A 68 -0.51 -3.33 4.02
CA LEU A 68 -0.02 -2.18 3.24
C LEU A 68 -0.60 -0.85 3.72
N TYR A 69 -1.86 -0.82 4.17
CA TYR A 69 -2.43 0.37 4.80
C TYR A 69 -1.74 0.70 6.13
N ILE A 70 -1.40 -0.30 6.94
CA ILE A 70 -0.61 -0.10 8.16
C ILE A 70 0.77 0.46 7.83
N ALA A 71 1.48 -0.13 6.86
CA ALA A 71 2.78 0.36 6.40
C ALA A 71 2.69 1.83 5.92
N ARG A 72 1.62 2.19 5.21
CA ARG A 72 1.37 3.56 4.74
C ARG A 72 1.08 4.51 5.91
N GLY A 73 0.37 4.04 6.93
CA GLY A 73 0.14 4.76 8.19
C GLY A 73 1.46 5.06 8.89
N SER A 74 2.32 4.05 9.08
CA SER A 74 3.66 4.21 9.66
C SER A 74 4.52 5.20 8.86
N ALA A 75 4.47 5.19 7.52
CA ALA A 75 5.15 6.20 6.72
C ALA A 75 4.62 7.63 6.97
N GLY A 76 3.33 7.77 7.29
CA GLY A 76 2.72 9.03 7.74
C GLY A 76 3.23 9.49 9.10
N GLU A 77 3.34 8.57 10.06
CA GLU A 77 3.90 8.84 11.40
C GLU A 77 5.34 9.35 11.30
N VAL A 78 6.19 8.68 10.52
CA VAL A 78 7.58 9.10 10.27
C VAL A 78 7.65 10.54 9.75
N ARG A 79 6.80 10.90 8.77
CA ARG A 79 6.75 12.29 8.26
C ARG A 79 6.31 13.28 9.33
N SER A 80 5.30 12.91 10.12
CA SER A 80 4.77 13.74 11.21
C SER A 80 5.84 14.03 12.26
N MET A 81 6.61 13.00 12.65
CA MET A 81 7.74 13.15 13.56
C MET A 81 8.85 14.03 12.97
N HIS A 82 9.17 13.89 11.68
CA HIS A 82 10.14 14.78 11.04
C HIS A 82 9.66 16.25 11.03
N CYS A 83 8.36 16.52 10.86
CA CYS A 83 7.82 17.87 11.02
C CYS A 83 8.04 18.43 12.44
N LEU A 84 7.97 17.59 13.47
CA LEU A 84 8.33 18.01 14.84
C LEU A 84 9.82 18.33 14.92
N LEU A 85 10.70 17.47 14.40
CA LEU A 85 12.16 17.66 14.42
C LEU A 85 12.60 18.94 13.70
N GLU A 86 11.92 19.33 12.61
CA GLU A 86 12.15 20.61 11.90
C GLU A 86 12.01 21.84 12.83
N ARG A 87 11.22 21.73 13.91
CA ARG A 87 10.84 22.85 14.80
C ARG A 87 11.60 22.85 16.12
N VAL A 88 12.36 21.80 16.41
CA VAL A 88 13.14 21.69 17.65
C VAL A 88 14.57 22.16 17.40
N SER A 89 15.01 23.17 18.14
CA SER A 89 16.30 23.85 17.92
C SER A 89 17.52 22.92 18.03
N GLU A 90 17.45 21.88 18.85
CA GLU A 90 18.52 20.89 18.98
C GLU A 90 18.80 20.12 17.69
N PHE A 91 17.81 20.05 16.79
CA PHE A 91 17.91 19.39 15.49
C PHE A 91 18.17 20.37 14.33
N SER A 92 18.43 21.66 14.61
CA SER A 92 18.80 22.64 13.58
C SER A 92 20.03 22.25 12.75
N PRO A 93 21.08 21.60 13.29
CA PRO A 93 22.20 21.13 12.47
C PRO A 93 21.83 20.00 11.49
N LEU A 94 20.69 19.33 11.71
CA LEU A 94 20.30 18.11 10.98
C LEU A 94 19.16 18.34 9.98
N GLN A 95 18.81 19.59 9.66
CA GLN A 95 17.66 19.91 8.80
C GLN A 95 17.74 19.29 7.41
N SER A 96 18.95 19.17 6.83
CA SER A 96 19.12 18.53 5.52
C SER A 96 18.79 17.03 5.57
N GLU A 97 19.24 16.33 6.61
CA GLU A 97 18.93 14.90 6.81
C GLU A 97 17.43 14.70 7.10
N ILE A 98 16.85 15.59 7.91
CA ILE A 98 15.41 15.58 8.21
C ILE A 98 14.59 15.72 6.93
N CYS A 99 14.98 16.65 6.05
CA CYS A 99 14.30 16.87 4.76
C CYS A 99 14.40 15.63 3.85
N ASP A 100 15.59 15.01 3.73
CA ASP A 100 15.81 13.79 2.94
C ASP A 100 14.95 12.63 3.46
N LEU A 101 15.02 12.33 4.76
CA LEU A 101 14.27 11.24 5.38
C LEU A 101 12.75 11.43 5.26
N LYS A 102 12.26 12.66 5.46
CA LYS A 102 10.85 13.01 5.26
C LYS A 102 10.41 12.79 3.81
N SER A 103 11.24 13.19 2.84
CA SER A 103 10.97 12.99 1.40
C SER A 103 10.93 11.50 1.03
N ARG A 104 11.87 10.70 1.56
CA ARG A 104 11.88 9.24 1.39
C ARG A 104 10.65 8.57 1.99
N ALA A 105 10.22 8.99 3.18
CA ALA A 105 8.98 8.50 3.80
C ALA A 105 7.74 8.88 2.97
N GLU A 106 7.72 10.06 2.35
CA GLU A 106 6.68 10.44 1.40
C GLU A 106 6.70 9.56 0.14
N GLN A 107 7.87 9.32 -0.44
CA GLN A 107 8.04 8.47 -1.61
C GLN A 107 7.56 7.04 -1.32
N ALA A 108 7.95 6.45 -0.18
CA ALA A 108 7.49 5.14 0.25
C ALA A 108 5.96 5.10 0.37
N SER A 109 5.36 6.12 0.98
CA SER A 109 3.90 6.25 1.08
C SER A 109 3.19 6.36 -0.26
N ARG A 110 3.79 7.03 -1.26
CA ARG A 110 3.24 7.12 -2.63
C ARG A 110 3.33 5.78 -3.35
N GLN A 111 4.46 5.07 -3.22
CA GLN A 111 4.64 3.73 -3.78
C GLN A 111 3.63 2.74 -3.17
N LEU A 112 3.47 2.76 -1.84
CA LEU A 112 2.48 1.95 -1.14
C LEU A 112 1.06 2.23 -1.65
N TYR A 113 0.69 3.50 -1.78
CA TYR A 113 -0.63 3.86 -2.30
C TYR A 113 -0.84 3.38 -3.74
N GLY A 114 0.15 3.58 -4.61
CA GLY A 114 0.08 3.08 -5.98
C GLY A 114 -0.09 1.56 -6.04
N TRP A 115 0.61 0.81 -5.18
CA TRP A 115 0.47 -0.64 -5.10
C TRP A 115 -0.88 -1.08 -4.53
N ILE A 116 -1.37 -0.41 -3.48
CA ILE A 116 -2.71 -0.62 -2.92
C ILE A 116 -3.77 -0.45 -4.00
N GLU A 117 -3.71 0.64 -4.78
CA GLU A 117 -4.68 0.90 -5.85
C GLU A 117 -4.58 -0.14 -6.97
N GLN A 118 -3.37 -0.59 -7.33
CA GLN A 118 -3.19 -1.69 -8.28
C GLN A 118 -3.77 -3.02 -7.77
N LEU A 119 -3.65 -3.32 -6.48
CA LEU A 119 -4.19 -4.54 -5.88
C LEU A 119 -5.72 -4.49 -5.73
N LYS A 120 -6.29 -3.30 -5.48
CA LYS A 120 -7.74 -3.10 -5.42
C LYS A 120 -8.40 -3.18 -6.79
N ASN A 121 -7.75 -2.63 -7.82
CA ASN A 121 -8.31 -2.50 -9.17
C ASN A 121 -7.86 -3.62 -10.12
N GLY A 122 -6.86 -4.41 -9.74
CA GLY A 122 -6.42 -5.57 -10.50
C GLY A 122 -7.22 -6.82 -10.15
N ASP A 123 -7.46 -7.68 -11.14
CA ASP A 123 -8.03 -9.04 -10.96
C ASP A 123 -7.09 -10.01 -10.18
N ILE A 124 -6.14 -9.47 -9.41
CA ILE A 124 -5.05 -10.22 -8.79
C ILE A 124 -5.50 -10.71 -7.40
N THR A 125 -6.10 -11.88 -7.41
CA THR A 125 -6.28 -12.73 -6.22
C THR A 125 -4.93 -13.34 -5.83
N GLY A 126 -4.47 -13.04 -4.61
CA GLY A 126 -3.26 -13.57 -3.99
C GLY A 126 -3.33 -15.09 -3.81
N GLN A 127 -2.16 -15.69 -3.57
CA GLN A 127 -1.84 -17.12 -3.68
C GLN A 127 -2.65 -18.11 -2.82
N ARG A 128 -3.72 -17.74 -2.11
CA ARG A 128 -4.46 -18.71 -1.29
C ARG A 128 -5.98 -18.74 -1.37
N HIS A 129 -6.63 -17.86 -2.13
CA HIS A 129 -8.06 -18.03 -2.44
C HIS A 129 -8.32 -17.89 -3.93
N LEU A 130 -8.22 -19.04 -4.58
CA LEU A 130 -8.71 -19.31 -5.92
C LEU A 130 -10.19 -18.90 -6.02
N ASN A 131 -10.44 -18.00 -6.98
CA ASN A 131 -11.47 -18.12 -8.01
C ASN A 131 -12.96 -18.23 -7.65
N ASP A 132 -13.43 -18.59 -6.46
CA ASP A 132 -14.85 -18.90 -6.30
C ASP A 132 -15.74 -17.66 -6.27
N ASN A 133 -15.36 -16.64 -5.49
CA ASN A 133 -16.12 -15.39 -5.45
C ASN A 133 -15.98 -14.56 -6.73
N THR A 134 -14.83 -14.63 -7.40
CA THR A 134 -14.61 -13.93 -8.66
C THR A 134 -15.30 -14.65 -9.82
N ARG A 135 -15.23 -15.99 -9.91
CA ARG A 135 -16.02 -16.76 -10.89
C ARG A 135 -17.51 -16.58 -10.65
N ALA A 136 -17.97 -16.59 -9.40
CA ALA A 136 -19.38 -16.36 -9.10
C ALA A 136 -19.83 -14.96 -9.53
N ARG A 137 -19.06 -13.91 -9.22
CA ARG A 137 -19.41 -12.53 -9.65
C ARG A 137 -19.33 -12.34 -11.17
N THR A 138 -18.34 -12.91 -11.82
CA THR A 138 -18.18 -12.81 -13.28
C THR A 138 -19.24 -13.62 -14.02
N ALA A 139 -19.58 -14.83 -13.54
CA ALA A 139 -20.65 -15.65 -14.11
C ALA A 139 -22.01 -14.99 -13.94
N VAL A 140 -22.32 -14.45 -12.75
CA VAL A 140 -23.57 -13.72 -12.52
C VAL A 140 -23.69 -12.50 -13.43
N LYS A 141 -22.59 -11.76 -13.65
CA LYS A 141 -22.60 -10.61 -14.54
C LYS A 141 -22.78 -11.00 -16.01
N GLN A 142 -22.11 -12.07 -16.46
CA GLN A 142 -22.27 -12.61 -17.81
C GLN A 142 -23.70 -13.12 -18.07
N ASP A 143 -24.31 -13.81 -17.11
CA ASP A 143 -25.69 -14.27 -17.20
C ASP A 143 -26.68 -13.10 -17.25
N GLN A 144 -26.46 -12.05 -16.44
CA GLN A 144 -27.26 -10.83 -16.49
C GLN A 144 -27.16 -10.11 -17.84
N ASP A 145 -25.95 -9.95 -18.37
CA ASP A 145 -25.73 -9.28 -19.65
C ASP A 145 -26.34 -10.08 -20.82
N ALA A 146 -26.23 -11.42 -20.79
CA ALA A 146 -26.85 -12.30 -21.78
C ALA A 146 -28.39 -12.26 -21.73
N PHE A 147 -28.97 -12.22 -20.52
CA PHE A 147 -30.42 -12.10 -20.33
C PHE A 147 -30.97 -10.78 -20.88
N LEU A 148 -30.27 -9.66 -20.61
CA LEU A 148 -30.68 -8.34 -21.13
C LEU A 148 -30.63 -8.28 -22.65
N GLN A 149 -29.59 -8.85 -23.27
CA GLN A 149 -29.49 -8.93 -24.74
C GLN A 149 -30.63 -9.74 -25.35
N GLU A 150 -31.07 -10.82 -24.70
CA GLU A 150 -32.17 -11.63 -25.18
C GLU A 150 -33.52 -10.90 -25.06
N LEU A 151 -33.76 -10.17 -23.96
CA LEU A 151 -34.94 -9.32 -23.81
C LEU A 151 -35.01 -8.24 -24.91
N ASP A 152 -33.87 -7.64 -25.25
CA ASP A 152 -33.80 -6.63 -26.30
C ASP A 152 -34.10 -7.23 -27.68
N ARG A 153 -33.63 -8.46 -27.98
CA ARG A 153 -33.98 -9.16 -29.22
C ARG A 153 -35.47 -9.46 -29.31
N ILE A 154 -36.07 -9.99 -28.25
CA ILE A 154 -37.51 -10.30 -28.21
C ILE A 154 -38.33 -9.03 -28.45
N ARG A 155 -37.92 -7.91 -27.83
CA ARG A 155 -38.59 -6.62 -27.97
C ARG A 155 -38.47 -6.04 -29.38
N GLN A 156 -37.35 -6.29 -30.08
CA GLN A 156 -37.16 -5.89 -31.48
C GLN A 156 -37.99 -6.77 -32.42
N SER A 157 -37.95 -8.11 -32.25
CA SER A 157 -38.77 -9.02 -33.07
C SER A 157 -40.28 -8.84 -32.88
N GLY A 158 -40.70 -8.43 -31.68
CA GLY A 158 -42.11 -8.15 -31.39
C GLY A 158 -42.62 -6.83 -31.98
N LYS A 159 -41.73 -5.86 -32.23
CA LYS A 159 -42.07 -4.63 -32.96
C LYS A 159 -42.20 -4.87 -34.46
N ASP A 160 -41.31 -5.68 -35.04
CA ASP A 160 -41.35 -6.00 -36.47
C ASP A 160 -42.57 -6.85 -36.86
N ALA A 161 -43.14 -7.61 -35.91
CA ALA A 161 -44.36 -8.39 -36.11
C ALA A 161 -45.67 -7.59 -35.92
N SER A 162 -45.62 -6.37 -35.37
CA SER A 162 -46.79 -5.50 -35.17
C SER A 162 -46.98 -4.45 -36.28
N ASP A 163 -46.02 -4.34 -37.20
CA ASP A 163 -46.03 -3.38 -38.32
C ASP A 163 -46.41 -4.04 -39.68
N ILE A 164 -47.04 -5.22 -39.66
CA ILE A 164 -47.67 -5.90 -40.83
C ILE A 164 -49.16 -6.01 -40.59
#